data_AF-A0A4Q5W8X3-F1
#
_entry.id   AF-A0A4Q5W8X3-F1
#
_cell.length_a   1.000
_cell.length_b   1.000
_cell.length_c   1.000
_cell.angle_alpha   90.00
_cell.angle_beta   90.00
_cell.angle_gamma   90.00
#
_symmetry.space_group_name_H-M   'P 1'
#
loop_
_entity.id
_entity.type
_entity.pdbx_description
1 polymer ?
#
loop_
_entity_poly.entity_id
_entity_poly.type
_entity_poly.pdbx_seq_one_letter_code
_entity_poly.pdbx_strand_id
1 'polypeptide(L)'
;EHGQRPGGGHAGVDALVPLPLHPDRERRRGYNQAALLCAGMAATWTLPVLTGAVLRPAATETQTHKSRVERWQNMQGRFTVPDAAALEGRHLLLVDDVVTTGATLEACGRALLAIPGVTLSIATLCFAGGS
;
A
#
# COMPACT_ATOMS: atom_id res chain seq x y z
N GLU A 1 -3.74 -29.26 -9.56
CA GLU A 1 -4.95 -29.23 -8.72
C GLU A 1 -5.04 -27.86 -8.07
N HIS A 2 -5.88 -26.95 -8.60
CA HIS A 2 -6.06 -25.61 -8.03
C HIS A 2 -7.28 -25.63 -7.13
N GLY A 3 -7.04 -25.63 -5.82
CA GLY A 3 -8.08 -25.59 -4.80
C GLY A 3 -8.95 -24.35 -4.96
N GLN A 4 -10.24 -24.57 -5.10
CA GLN A 4 -11.30 -23.56 -5.08
C GLN A 4 -11.16 -22.75 -3.77
N ARG A 5 -10.76 -21.48 -3.84
CA ARG A 5 -10.75 -20.59 -2.67
C ARG A 5 -12.20 -20.36 -2.24
N PRO A 6 -12.59 -20.63 -0.99
CA PRO A 6 -13.98 -20.46 -0.55
C PRO A 6 -14.34 -18.97 -0.63
N GLY A 7 -15.29 -18.66 -1.51
CA GLY A 7 -15.76 -17.30 -1.75
C GLY A 7 -16.62 -16.78 -0.61
N GLY A 8 -16.10 -15.80 0.13
CA GLY A 8 -16.88 -14.69 0.66
C GLY A 8 -16.97 -13.58 -0.41
N GLY A 9 -17.99 -12.71 -0.37
CA GLY A 9 -18.40 -11.77 -1.43
C GLY A 9 -17.41 -10.67 -1.85
N HIS A 10 -16.10 -10.90 -1.75
CA HIS A 10 -15.02 -9.93 -1.96
C HIS A 10 -13.98 -10.50 -2.95
N ALA A 11 -14.30 -10.52 -4.24
CA ALA A 11 -13.41 -10.68 -5.42
C ALA A 11 -12.14 -11.58 -5.30
N GLY A 12 -12.13 -12.59 -4.43
CA GLY A 12 -10.93 -13.36 -4.10
C GLY A 12 -9.79 -12.56 -3.45
N VAL A 13 -10.08 -11.49 -2.71
CA VAL A 13 -9.07 -10.72 -1.95
C VAL A 13 -8.69 -11.47 -0.67
N ASP A 14 -7.39 -11.54 -0.39
CA ASP A 14 -6.83 -12.23 0.78
C ASP A 14 -6.50 -11.29 1.95
N ALA A 15 -6.26 -9.99 1.69
CA ALA A 15 -5.95 -9.00 2.72
C ALA A 15 -6.20 -7.55 2.28
N LEU A 16 -6.43 -6.67 3.26
CA LEU A 16 -6.55 -5.22 3.10
C LEU A 16 -5.22 -4.54 3.45
N VAL A 17 -4.72 -3.68 2.56
CA VAL A 17 -3.48 -2.93 2.77
C VAL A 17 -3.80 -1.43 2.69
N PRO A 18 -3.82 -0.70 3.82
CA PRO A 18 -4.00 0.74 3.78
C PRO A 18 -2.76 1.41 3.19
N LEU A 19 -2.95 2.41 2.32
CA LEU A 19 -1.85 3.20 1.80
C LEU A 19 -1.14 3.91 2.97
N PRO A 20 0.17 3.72 3.16
CA PRO A 20 0.83 4.27 4.33
C PRO A 20 1.02 5.78 4.19
N LEU A 21 0.62 6.50 5.24
CA LEU A 21 0.86 7.93 5.33
C LEU A 21 2.35 8.22 5.44
N HIS A 22 2.74 9.42 5.00
CA HIS A 22 4.06 9.92 5.34
C HIS A 22 4.17 10.09 6.87
N PRO A 23 5.27 9.68 7.53
CA PRO A 23 5.39 9.71 8.99
C PRO A 23 5.06 11.08 9.61
N ASP A 24 5.44 12.17 8.94
CA ASP A 24 5.13 13.54 9.42
C ASP A 24 3.63 13.88 9.35
N ARG A 25 2.92 13.35 8.35
CA ARG A 25 1.48 13.53 8.22
C ARG A 25 0.73 12.69 9.26
N GLU A 26 1.23 11.48 9.53
CA GLU A 26 0.70 10.62 10.58
C GLU A 26 0.83 11.29 11.96
N ARG A 27 2.01 11.86 12.29
CA ARG A 27 2.21 12.63 13.53
C ARG A 27 1.31 13.86 13.66
N ARG A 28 1.01 14.56 12.55
CA ARG A 28 0.16 15.76 12.55
C ARG A 28 -1.33 15.44 12.65
N ARG A 29 -1.79 14.39 11.96
CA ARG A 29 -3.21 14.02 11.90
C ARG A 29 -3.63 13.09 13.03
N GLY A 30 -2.70 12.34 13.62
CA GLY A 30 -2.96 11.37 14.70
C GLY A 30 -3.55 10.03 14.24
N TYR A 31 -3.93 9.90 12.97
CA TYR A 31 -4.46 8.67 12.37
C TYR A 31 -4.29 8.61 10.85
N ASN A 32 -4.31 7.39 10.29
CA ASN A 32 -4.34 7.12 8.86
C ASN A 32 -5.79 6.84 8.39
N GLN A 33 -6.34 7.70 7.54
CA GLN A 33 -7.69 7.57 6.99
C GLN A 33 -7.90 6.24 6.28
N ALA A 34 -6.93 5.80 5.47
CA ALA A 34 -6.98 4.53 4.78
C ALA A 34 -7.03 3.35 5.76
N ALA A 35 -6.31 3.44 6.88
CA ALA A 35 -6.35 2.40 7.92
C ALA A 35 -7.71 2.32 8.61
N LEU A 36 -8.37 3.46 8.86
CA LEU A 36 -9.73 3.50 9.40
C LEU A 36 -10.75 2.90 8.41
N LEU A 37 -10.61 3.20 7.12
CA LEU A 37 -11.44 2.59 6.07
C LEU A 37 -11.26 1.06 6.05
N CYS A 38 -10.00 0.58 6.06
CA CYS A 38 -9.71 -0.85 6.13
C CYS A 38 -10.31 -1.51 7.38
N ALA A 39 -10.27 -0.85 8.54
CA ALA A 39 -10.88 -1.39 9.76
C ALA A 39 -12.40 -1.56 9.63
N GLY A 40 -13.09 -0.58 9.04
CA GLY A 40 -14.52 -0.68 8.73
C GLY A 40 -14.85 -1.79 7.73
N MET A 41 -14.03 -1.94 6.68
CA MET A 41 -14.17 -3.01 5.70
C MET A 41 -13.94 -4.40 6.33
N ALA A 42 -12.90 -4.54 7.15
CA ALA A 42 -12.55 -5.79 7.84
C ALA A 42 -13.67 -6.28 8.75
N ALA A 43 -14.39 -5.37 9.41
CA ALA A 43 -15.55 -5.70 10.24
C ALA A 43 -16.68 -6.39 9.45
N THR A 44 -16.76 -6.15 8.13
CA THR A 44 -17.78 -6.77 7.26
C THR A 44 -17.23 -7.95 6.48
N TRP A 45 -15.99 -7.86 5.98
CA TRP A 45 -15.41 -8.84 5.06
C TRP A 45 -14.60 -9.93 5.76
N THR A 46 -14.33 -9.80 7.06
CA THR A 46 -13.53 -10.77 7.84
C THR A 46 -12.15 -11.00 7.22
N LEU A 47 -11.53 -9.94 6.70
CA LEU A 47 -10.20 -9.96 6.13
C LEU A 47 -9.17 -9.29 7.06
N PRO A 48 -7.91 -9.77 7.07
CA PRO A 48 -6.86 -9.13 7.84
C PRO A 48 -6.51 -7.75 7.26
N VAL A 49 -6.25 -6.79 8.14
CA VAL A 49 -5.71 -5.47 7.78
C VAL A 49 -4.21 -5.46 8.05
N LEU A 50 -3.41 -5.27 7.00
CA LEU A 50 -1.95 -5.32 7.07
C LEU A 50 -1.36 -3.90 7.07
N THR A 51 -1.51 -3.18 8.18
CA THR A 51 -1.04 -1.80 8.34
C THR A 51 0.48 -1.63 8.18
N GLY A 52 1.26 -2.67 8.47
CA GLY A 52 2.72 -2.71 8.33
C GLY A 52 3.25 -3.43 7.09
N ALA A 53 2.37 -3.88 6.17
CA ALA A 53 2.79 -4.58 4.96
C ALA A 53 3.64 -3.69 4.05
N VAL A 54 3.37 -2.39 4.06
CA VAL A 54 4.13 -1.40 3.30
C VAL A 54 4.41 -0.22 4.21
N LEU A 55 5.65 0.26 4.18
CA LEU A 55 6.07 1.46 4.90
C LEU A 55 6.42 2.55 3.89
N ARG A 56 6.05 3.78 4.23
CA ARG A 56 6.48 4.97 3.50
C ARG A 56 7.64 5.62 4.26
N PRO A 57 8.86 5.63 3.73
CA PRO A 57 9.97 6.28 4.41
C PRO A 57 9.70 7.79 4.52
N ALA A 58 10.20 8.40 5.60
CA ALA A 58 10.23 9.85 5.73
C ALA A 58 11.13 10.44 4.63
N ALA A 59 10.76 11.58 4.07
CA ALA A 59 11.65 12.35 3.22
C ALA A 59 12.87 12.77 4.06
N THR A 60 14.02 12.12 3.87
CA THR A 60 15.28 12.62 4.40
C THR A 60 15.71 13.81 3.55
N GLU A 61 15.67 15.01 4.13
CA GLU A 61 16.38 16.18 3.60
C GLU A 61 17.89 15.86 3.50
N THR A 62 18.48 16.37 2.41
CA THR A 62 19.92 16.42 2.05
C THR A 62 20.70 15.11 1.93
N GLN A 63 21.02 14.73 0.69
CA GLN A 63 22.11 13.80 0.36
C GLN A 63 23.13 14.49 -0.56
N THR A 64 23.88 15.44 -0.01
CA THR A 64 25.01 16.11 -0.69
C THR A 64 26.27 15.22 -0.75
N HIS A 65 26.22 13.95 -0.29
CA HIS A 65 27.45 13.14 -0.14
C HIS A 65 27.32 11.63 -0.46
N LYS A 66 26.34 11.19 -1.26
CA LYS A 66 26.23 9.77 -1.67
C LYS A 66 26.46 9.53 -3.16
N SER A 67 27.10 8.39 -3.42
CA SER A 67 27.64 7.99 -4.73
C SER A 67 26.55 7.96 -5.82
N ARG A 68 26.96 8.10 -7.09
CA ARG A 68 26.04 8.08 -8.26
C ARG A 68 25.17 6.81 -8.31
N VAL A 69 25.65 5.69 -7.77
CA VAL A 69 24.94 4.41 -7.70
C VAL A 69 23.88 4.43 -6.60
N GLU A 70 24.22 4.92 -5.40
CA GLU A 70 23.24 5.10 -4.32
C GLU A 70 22.20 6.17 -4.65
N ARG A 71 22.54 7.20 -5.44
CA ARG A 71 21.57 8.18 -5.95
C ARG A 71 20.56 7.55 -6.90
N TRP A 72 20.95 6.57 -7.71
CA TRP A 72 20.02 5.88 -8.61
C TRP A 72 19.06 4.96 -7.85
N GLN A 73 19.51 4.42 -6.71
CA GLN A 73 18.67 3.62 -5.81
C GLN A 73 17.81 4.48 -4.86
N ASN A 74 18.29 5.67 -4.45
CA ASN A 74 17.66 6.56 -3.47
C ASN A 74 16.89 7.76 -4.05
N MET A 75 16.80 7.93 -5.37
CA MET A 75 15.98 9.00 -5.92
C MET A 75 14.49 8.62 -5.82
N GLN A 76 13.86 9.21 -4.80
CA GLN A 76 12.44 9.32 -4.50
C GLN A 76 11.81 8.16 -3.73
N GLY A 77 11.66 8.34 -2.41
CA GLY A 77 10.48 7.91 -1.63
C GLY A 77 9.85 6.55 -1.98
N ARG A 78 10.66 5.51 -2.17
CA ARG A 78 10.16 4.18 -2.52
C ARG A 78 9.54 3.55 -1.28
N PHE A 79 8.30 3.10 -1.43
CA PHE A 79 7.64 2.25 -0.46
C PHE A 79 8.48 0.98 -0.22
N THR A 80 8.56 0.55 1.04
CA THR A 80 9.31 -0.66 1.44
C THR A 80 8.38 -1.70 2.02
N VAL A 81 8.62 -2.97 1.72
CA VAL A 81 7.85 -4.11 2.25
C VAL A 81 8.76 -4.86 3.23
N PRO A 82 8.52 -4.78 4.56
CA PRO A 82 9.42 -5.37 5.56
C PRO A 82 9.48 -6.90 5.51
N ASP A 83 8.35 -7.55 5.19
CA ASP A 83 8.22 -9.00 5.11
C ASP A 83 7.50 -9.36 3.80
N ALA A 84 8.28 -9.46 2.72
CA ALA A 84 7.74 -9.80 1.39
C ALA A 84 7.24 -11.25 1.34
N ALA A 85 7.89 -12.18 2.04
CA ALA A 85 7.53 -13.60 2.05
C ALA A 85 6.12 -13.81 2.61
N ALA A 86 5.72 -13.03 3.62
CA ALA A 86 4.36 -13.09 4.15
C ALA A 86 3.26 -12.72 3.14
N LEU A 87 3.60 -12.02 2.06
CA LEU A 87 2.66 -11.53 1.04
C LEU A 87 2.65 -12.37 -0.25
N GLU A 88 3.58 -13.30 -0.44
CA GLU A 88 3.69 -14.10 -1.66
C GLU A 88 2.38 -14.82 -2.03
N GLY A 89 2.02 -14.78 -3.32
CA GLY A 89 0.83 -15.46 -3.84
C GLY A 89 -0.52 -14.87 -3.39
N ARG A 90 -0.52 -13.75 -2.66
CA ARG A 90 -1.74 -13.11 -2.16
C ARG A 90 -2.31 -12.09 -3.14
N HIS A 91 -3.64 -12.03 -3.20
CA HIS A 91 -4.37 -10.92 -3.78
C HIS A 91 -4.65 -9.86 -2.70
N LEU A 92 -4.04 -8.69 -2.84
CA LEU A 92 -4.15 -7.61 -1.86
C LEU A 92 -5.06 -6.49 -2.39
N LEU A 93 -5.89 -5.93 -1.52
CA LEU A 93 -6.64 -4.71 -1.81
C LEU A 93 -5.91 -3.51 -1.20
N LEU A 94 -5.32 -2.68 -2.07
CA LEU A 94 -4.70 -1.41 -1.68
C LEU A 94 -5.77 -0.32 -1.54
N VAL A 95 -5.89 0.26 -0.35
CA VAL A 95 -6.95 1.21 -0.01
C VAL A 95 -6.39 2.60 0.24
N ASP A 96 -7.03 3.63 -0.31
CA ASP A 96 -6.75 5.05 -0.01
C ASP A 96 -8.07 5.82 0.18
N ASP A 97 -8.04 7.01 0.79
CA ASP A 97 -9.24 7.84 0.93
C ASP A 97 -9.51 8.66 -0.35
N VAL A 98 -8.47 9.25 -0.94
CA VAL A 98 -8.58 10.06 -2.16
C VAL A 98 -7.46 9.79 -3.14
N VAL A 99 -7.83 9.47 -4.39
CA VAL A 99 -6.90 9.44 -5.51
C VAL A 99 -6.97 10.76 -6.29
N THR A 100 -5.80 11.35 -6.54
CA THR A 100 -5.63 12.50 -7.45
C THR A 100 -4.97 12.02 -8.74
N THR A 101 -3.65 12.16 -8.88
CA THR A 101 -2.89 11.70 -10.05
C THR A 101 -2.65 10.20 -10.07
N GLY A 102 -2.94 9.50 -8.97
CA GLY A 102 -2.62 8.08 -8.80
C GLY A 102 -1.14 7.79 -8.53
N ALA A 103 -0.24 8.77 -8.57
CA ALA A 103 1.20 8.54 -8.47
C ALA A 103 1.62 7.82 -7.16
N THR A 104 0.97 8.15 -6.03
CA THR A 104 1.25 7.49 -4.75
C THR A 104 0.78 6.03 -4.74
N LEU A 105 -0.42 5.76 -5.28
CA LEU A 105 -0.95 4.40 -5.43
C LEU A 105 -0.09 3.58 -6.39
N GLU A 106 0.36 4.17 -7.50
CA GLU A 106 1.24 3.51 -8.46
C GLU A 106 2.57 3.13 -7.82
N ALA A 107 3.23 4.07 -7.13
CA ALA A 107 4.50 3.80 -6.48
C ALA A 107 4.39 2.73 -5.38
N CYS A 108 3.32 2.76 -4.57
CA CYS A 108 3.06 1.74 -3.56
C CYS A 108 2.73 0.38 -4.20
N GLY A 109 1.86 0.39 -5.21
CA GLY A 109 1.47 -0.81 -5.94
C GLY A 109 2.65 -1.49 -6.62
N ARG A 110 3.57 -0.73 -7.21
CA ARG A 110 4.81 -1.27 -7.79
C ARG A 110 5.69 -1.98 -6.76
N ALA A 111 5.76 -1.50 -5.52
CA ALA A 111 6.51 -2.16 -4.45
C ALA A 111 5.88 -3.51 -4.06
N LEU A 112 4.54 -3.57 -4.01
CA LEU A 112 3.80 -4.80 -3.72
C LEU A 112 3.86 -5.81 -4.88
N LEU A 113 3.68 -5.36 -6.13
CA LEU A 113 3.72 -6.20 -7.33
C LEU A 113 5.13 -6.74 -7.65
N ALA A 114 6.18 -6.21 -7.01
CA ALA A 114 7.52 -6.79 -7.10
C ALA A 114 7.65 -8.13 -6.35
N ILE A 115 6.68 -8.46 -5.50
CA ILE A 115 6.65 -9.71 -4.71
C ILE A 115 6.07 -10.84 -5.58
N PRO A 116 6.71 -12.02 -5.64
CA PRO A 116 6.23 -13.13 -6.44
C PRO A 116 4.78 -13.53 -6.17
N GLY A 117 3.99 -13.62 -7.24
CA GLY A 117 2.60 -14.08 -7.20
C GLY A 117 1.61 -13.11 -6.56
N VAL A 118 2.03 -11.90 -6.13
CA VAL A 118 1.10 -10.89 -5.64
C VAL A 118 0.27 -10.32 -6.78
N THR A 119 -1.03 -10.19 -6.54
CA THR A 119 -1.96 -9.43 -7.40
C THR A 119 -2.58 -8.29 -6.59
N LEU A 120 -2.98 -7.22 -7.27
CA LEU A 120 -3.54 -6.04 -6.62
C LEU A 120 -4.91 -5.67 -7.20
N SER A 121 -5.82 -5.33 -6.28
CA SER A 121 -6.97 -4.47 -6.55
C SER A 121 -6.77 -3.14 -5.82
N ILE A 122 -7.44 -2.07 -6.28
CA ILE A 122 -7.40 -0.74 -5.65
C ILE A 122 -8.81 -0.32 -5.27
N ALA A 123 -8.97 0.25 -4.08
CA ALA A 123 -10.21 0.89 -3.64
C ALA A 123 -9.94 2.31 -3.11
N THR A 124 -10.72 3.27 -3.56
CA THR A 124 -10.64 4.66 -3.11
C THR A 124 -12.02 5.25 -2.90
N LEU A 125 -12.19 6.08 -1.87
CA LEU A 125 -13.47 6.73 -1.58
C LEU A 125 -13.80 7.85 -2.58
N CYS A 126 -12.78 8.59 -3.03
CA CYS A 126 -12.92 9.73 -3.92
C CYS A 126 -11.87 9.72 -5.03
N PHE A 127 -12.28 10.12 -6.24
CA PHE A 127 -11.38 10.43 -7.35
C PHE A 127 -11.48 11.91 -7.69
N ALA A 128 -10.36 12.62 -7.61
CA ALA A 128 -10.23 14.03 -7.96
C ALA A 128 -9.36 14.18 -9.21
N GLY A 129 -9.96 13.89 -10.37
CA GLY A 129 -9.40 14.21 -11.68
C GLY A 129 -9.82 15.61 -12.11
N GLY A 130 -8.86 16.46 -12.44
CA GLY A 130 -9.14 17.80 -12.95
C GLY A 130 -9.87 17.76 -14.29
N SER A 131 -10.78 18.72 -14.48
CA SER A 131 -11.37 19.09 -15.78
C SER A 131 -10.34 19.69 -16.72
#